data_AF-A0A2H9RJQ0-F1
#
_entry.id   AF-A0A2H9RJQ0-F1
#
_cell.length_a   1.000
_cell.length_b   1.000
_cell.length_c   1.000
_cell.angle_alpha   90.00
_cell.angle_beta   90.00
_cell.angle_gamma   90.00
#
_symmetry.space_group_name_H-M   'P 1'
#
loop_
_entity.id
_entity.type
_entity.pdbx_description
1 polymer ?
#
loop_
_entity_poly.entity_id
_entity_poly.type
_entity_poly.pdbx_seq_one_letter_code
_entity_poly.pdbx_strand_id
1 'polypeptide(L)'
;MKTDKNANVKTNVEMKIRNLGNFVIDVLNTNESPYFDIPVRTLGNVEFDKENLKIVMKDKKSRRNFLNIAHTRNFTQTLSAAAVIYKELLQTEKTTSLRDLFYMLKRTLPDTKINLVDEQIESDNAVEDLELLLDELRENLHVNAKKKGSVAGNVVINDGGDIIDWGRMGSGGWAVPSNIENVEFKSVDAKFVLFMEKDAIWNRLNEDKFWKKNNCIIIESGGQTTRGVRRLIQRLNKEFSLPVYILVDFDPWGIYIYSVIKYGSIGLSHLSDMLSTPKCKFLGLNGKDIEKYGLKRNLIKLKDVDLKRLDEMRNYVWFKDKNDWKEQFDIMKKFRAKAEIEALSARGISFITEKYLPEKIANKDFLD
;
A
#
# COMPACT_ATOMS: atom_id res chain seq x y z
N MET A 1 29.82 -3.70 5.47
CA MET A 1 29.47 -2.66 4.48
C MET A 1 27.96 -2.44 4.27
N LYS A 2 27.04 -3.31 4.78
CA LYS A 2 25.58 -3.05 4.79
C LYS A 2 24.88 -3.21 6.15
N THR A 3 25.57 -3.77 7.15
CA THR A 3 25.27 -3.48 8.57
C THR A 3 25.07 -1.98 8.79
N ASP A 4 25.79 -1.15 8.02
CA ASP A 4 25.75 0.31 8.09
C ASP A 4 24.48 0.96 7.50
N LYS A 5 23.73 0.33 6.57
CA LYS A 5 22.52 0.98 5.98
C LYS A 5 21.31 0.89 6.91
N ASN A 6 21.03 -0.29 7.44
CA ASN A 6 19.95 -0.45 8.43
C ASN A 6 20.32 0.21 9.76
N ALA A 7 21.60 0.18 10.16
CA ALA A 7 22.08 0.97 11.29
C ALA A 7 21.90 2.48 11.03
N ASN A 8 22.23 3.00 9.85
CA ASN A 8 22.03 4.43 9.54
C ASN A 8 20.55 4.85 9.53
N VAL A 9 19.64 4.04 9.00
CA VAL A 9 18.20 4.34 9.06
C VAL A 9 17.71 4.31 10.51
N LYS A 10 18.13 3.31 11.30
CA LYS A 10 17.80 3.20 12.73
C LYS A 10 18.30 4.41 13.52
N THR A 11 19.58 4.78 13.35
CA THR A 11 20.17 5.95 14.00
C THR A 11 19.47 7.25 13.58
N ASN A 12 19.02 7.35 12.33
CA ASN A 12 18.28 8.51 11.85
C ASN A 12 16.88 8.59 12.47
N VAL A 13 16.13 7.48 12.52
CA VAL A 13 14.79 7.43 13.12
C VAL A 13 14.84 7.74 14.62
N GLU A 14 15.78 7.15 15.36
CA GLU A 14 15.97 7.44 16.77
C GLU A 14 16.33 8.91 17.01
N MET A 15 17.19 9.49 16.16
CA MET A 15 17.54 10.90 16.23
C MET A 15 16.35 11.79 15.93
N LYS A 16 15.52 11.46 14.93
CA LYS A 16 14.29 12.21 14.60
C LYS A 16 13.30 12.21 15.78
N ILE A 17 13.08 11.08 16.45
CA ILE A 17 12.20 11.03 17.63
C ILE A 17 12.78 11.81 18.81
N ARG A 18 14.09 11.73 19.04
CA ARG A 18 14.76 12.54 20.07
C ARG A 18 14.66 14.03 19.77
N ASN A 19 14.82 14.43 18.51
CA ASN A 19 14.67 15.83 18.08
C ASN A 19 13.24 16.32 18.30
N LEU A 20 12.23 15.48 18.07
CA LEU A 20 10.84 15.79 18.40
C LEU A 20 10.66 16.04 19.91
N GLY A 21 11.28 15.21 20.76
CA GLY A 21 11.27 15.38 22.20
C GLY A 21 12.00 16.66 22.66
N ASN A 22 13.19 16.92 22.10
CA ASN A 22 13.96 18.13 22.38
C ASN A 22 13.20 19.39 21.97
N PHE A 23 12.55 19.38 20.81
CA PHE A 23 11.69 20.49 20.38
C PHE A 23 10.59 20.80 21.39
N VAL A 24 9.92 19.78 21.95
CA VAL A 24 8.91 19.99 22.99
C VAL A 24 9.52 20.59 24.27
N ILE A 25 10.70 20.12 24.68
CA ILE A 25 11.42 20.66 25.85
C ILE A 25 11.83 22.12 25.61
N ASP A 26 12.37 22.44 24.44
CA ASP A 26 12.82 23.78 24.08
C ASP A 26 11.66 24.77 24.09
N VAL A 27 10.50 24.40 23.51
CA VAL A 27 9.31 25.25 23.53
C VAL A 27 8.79 25.45 24.97
N LEU A 28 8.81 24.40 25.81
CA LEU A 28 8.44 24.53 27.21
C LEU A 28 9.38 25.47 27.99
N ASN A 29 10.69 25.45 27.69
CA ASN A 29 11.66 26.36 28.30
C ASN A 29 11.43 27.83 27.91
N THR A 30 10.79 28.09 26.77
CA THR A 30 10.38 29.44 26.34
C THR A 30 9.07 29.93 26.97
N ASN A 31 8.44 29.13 27.86
CA ASN A 31 7.10 29.37 28.42
C ASN A 31 5.97 29.44 27.36
N GLU A 32 6.22 28.91 26.16
CA GLU A 32 5.21 28.82 25.11
C GLU A 32 4.50 27.45 25.13
N SER A 33 3.31 27.38 24.53
CA SER A 33 2.59 26.12 24.41
C SER A 33 3.23 25.23 23.33
N PRO A 34 3.64 23.99 23.64
CA PRO A 34 4.17 23.10 22.63
C PRO A 34 3.09 22.74 21.61
N TYR A 35 3.51 22.60 20.36
CA TYR A 35 2.62 22.35 19.25
C TYR A 35 3.23 21.39 18.23
N PHE A 36 2.39 20.72 17.45
CA PHE A 36 2.83 19.95 16.29
C PHE A 36 2.12 20.47 15.04
N ASP A 37 2.91 20.76 13.99
CA ASP A 37 2.40 21.15 12.68
C ASP A 37 2.27 19.90 11.79
N ILE A 38 1.07 19.31 11.75
CA ILE A 38 0.81 18.05 11.06
C ILE A 38 0.18 18.32 9.69
N PRO A 39 0.73 17.80 8.58
CA PRO A 39 0.11 17.90 7.26
C PRO A 39 -1.33 17.37 7.22
N VAL A 40 -2.23 18.09 6.53
CA VAL A 40 -3.66 17.71 6.46
C VAL A 40 -3.87 16.59 5.45
N ARG A 41 -4.47 15.47 5.88
CA ARG A 41 -4.75 14.25 5.08
C ARG A 41 -6.08 14.27 4.31
N THR A 42 -6.50 15.41 3.75
CA THR A 42 -7.79 15.51 3.03
C THR A 42 -7.61 15.67 1.53
N LEU A 43 -8.62 15.28 0.74
CA LEU A 43 -8.70 15.50 -0.71
C LEU A 43 -8.37 16.94 -1.12
N GLY A 44 -8.72 17.93 -0.28
CA GLY A 44 -8.44 19.34 -0.55
C GLY A 44 -6.97 19.77 -0.35
N ASN A 45 -6.15 18.96 0.32
CA ASN A 45 -4.74 19.23 0.57
C ASN A 45 -3.79 18.34 -0.24
N VAL A 46 -4.33 17.72 -1.28
CA VAL A 46 -3.58 16.78 -2.10
C VAL A 46 -3.55 17.31 -3.53
N GLU A 47 -2.39 17.22 -4.16
CA GLU A 47 -2.15 17.58 -5.54
C GLU A 47 -1.70 16.37 -6.33
N PHE A 48 -2.08 16.32 -7.61
CA PHE A 48 -1.58 15.32 -8.51
C PHE A 48 -0.42 15.91 -9.31
N ASP A 49 0.80 15.45 -9.00
CA ASP A 49 1.98 15.78 -9.76
C ASP A 49 1.93 15.03 -11.10
N LYS A 50 1.72 15.79 -12.18
CA LYS A 50 1.60 15.27 -13.55
C LYS A 50 2.94 14.78 -14.10
N GLU A 51 4.07 15.29 -13.64
CA GLU A 51 5.40 14.91 -14.14
C GLU A 51 5.81 13.56 -13.55
N ASN A 52 5.67 13.41 -12.24
CA ASN A 52 6.03 12.18 -11.55
C ASN A 52 4.91 11.13 -11.53
N LEU A 53 3.69 11.52 -11.97
CA LEU A 53 2.47 10.71 -11.92
C LEU A 53 2.22 10.18 -10.50
N LYS A 54 2.22 11.08 -9.52
CA LYS A 54 2.05 10.76 -8.10
C LYS A 54 1.12 11.74 -7.41
N ILE A 55 0.53 11.25 -6.33
CA ILE A 55 -0.29 12.04 -5.43
C ILE A 55 0.63 12.62 -4.35
N VAL A 56 0.82 13.94 -4.33
CA VAL A 56 1.70 14.66 -3.41
C VAL A 56 0.87 15.52 -2.46
N MET A 57 1.34 15.72 -1.22
CA MET A 57 0.70 16.65 -0.29
C MET A 57 1.07 18.09 -0.60
N LYS A 58 0.11 19.01 -0.45
CA LYS A 58 0.37 20.45 -0.43
C LYS A 58 0.82 20.89 0.98
N ASP A 59 1.22 22.15 1.09
CA ASP A 59 1.78 22.73 2.32
C ASP A 59 0.78 23.03 3.45
N LYS A 60 -0.50 22.64 3.33
CA LYS A 60 -1.47 22.93 4.39
C LYS A 60 -1.20 22.04 5.60
N LYS A 61 -0.71 22.66 6.66
CA LYS A 61 -0.50 22.03 7.98
C LYS A 61 -1.62 22.43 8.93
N SER A 62 -2.01 21.50 9.78
CA SER A 62 -2.89 21.73 10.92
C SER A 62 -2.05 21.77 12.17
N ARG A 63 -2.08 22.91 12.86
CA ARG A 63 -1.36 23.10 14.12
C ARG A 63 -2.15 22.53 15.28
N ARG A 64 -1.58 21.55 15.98
CA ARG A 64 -2.13 20.99 17.22
C ARG A 64 -1.38 21.53 18.43
N ASN A 65 -1.96 22.52 19.09
CA ASN A 65 -1.43 23.09 20.33
C ASN A 65 -1.82 22.25 21.54
N PHE A 66 -0.89 22.04 22.47
CA PHE A 66 -1.14 21.28 23.68
C PHE A 66 -2.17 21.94 24.60
N LEU A 67 -2.13 23.27 24.77
CA LEU A 67 -3.06 24.01 25.65
C LEU A 67 -4.46 24.25 25.04
N ASN A 68 -4.72 23.76 23.83
CA ASN A 68 -6.06 23.81 23.25
C ASN A 68 -6.82 22.54 23.63
N ILE A 69 -7.94 22.69 24.35
CA ILE A 69 -8.80 21.60 24.85
C ILE A 69 -9.13 20.57 23.76
N ALA A 70 -9.39 21.01 22.52
CA ALA A 70 -9.74 20.11 21.41
C ALA A 70 -8.54 19.29 20.91
N HIS A 71 -7.32 19.76 21.14
CA HIS A 71 -6.08 19.17 20.61
C HIS A 71 -5.23 18.48 21.69
N THR A 72 -5.41 18.80 22.96
CA THR A 72 -4.62 18.27 24.09
C THR A 72 -4.57 16.74 24.07
N ARG A 73 -5.71 16.08 23.86
CA ARG A 73 -5.81 14.62 23.81
C ARG A 73 -4.97 14.04 22.68
N ASN A 74 -5.20 14.52 21.46
CA ASN A 74 -4.48 14.04 20.27
C ASN A 74 -2.97 14.32 20.36
N PHE A 75 -2.58 15.50 20.85
CA PHE A 75 -1.17 15.85 21.07
C PHE A 75 -0.50 14.88 22.06
N THR A 76 -1.16 14.62 23.18
CA THR A 76 -0.65 13.72 24.22
C THR A 76 -0.55 12.27 23.73
N GLN A 77 -1.50 11.83 22.90
CA GLN A 77 -1.48 10.52 22.25
C GLN A 77 -0.29 10.39 21.28
N THR A 78 -0.07 11.36 20.38
CA THR A 78 1.06 11.38 19.45
C THR A 78 2.40 11.36 20.20
N LEU A 79 2.57 12.21 21.22
CA LEU A 79 3.80 12.24 22.02
C LEU A 79 4.02 10.94 22.81
N SER A 80 2.95 10.38 23.38
CA SER A 80 3.04 9.10 24.10
C SER A 80 3.37 7.94 23.17
N ALA A 81 2.80 7.92 21.96
CA ALA A 81 3.16 6.94 20.93
C ALA A 81 4.64 7.04 20.57
N ALA A 82 5.18 8.25 20.39
CA ALA A 82 6.60 8.45 20.12
C ALA A 82 7.48 7.91 21.26
N ALA A 83 7.10 8.19 22.51
CA ALA A 83 7.84 7.73 23.68
C ALA A 83 7.82 6.21 23.83
N VAL A 84 6.66 5.56 23.64
CA VAL A 84 6.52 4.09 23.70
C VAL A 84 7.30 3.44 22.56
N ILE A 85 7.18 3.94 21.33
CA ILE A 85 7.93 3.44 20.17
C ILE A 85 9.44 3.55 20.44
N TYR A 86 9.91 4.69 20.93
CA TYR A 86 11.32 4.91 21.20
C TYR A 86 11.86 3.94 22.27
N LYS A 87 11.17 3.88 23.42
CA LYS A 87 11.65 3.12 24.59
C LYS A 87 11.44 1.62 24.45
N GLU A 88 10.25 1.20 24.01
CA GLU A 88 9.88 -0.22 24.01
C GLU A 88 10.24 -0.92 22.70
N LEU A 89 10.32 -0.22 21.56
CA LEU A 89 10.56 -0.86 20.26
C LEU A 89 11.98 -0.62 19.73
N LEU A 90 12.40 0.64 19.66
CA LEU A 90 13.70 0.98 19.07
C LEU A 90 14.87 0.58 19.99
N GLN A 91 14.78 0.90 21.29
CA GLN A 91 15.84 0.54 22.24
C GLN A 91 15.94 -0.96 22.52
N THR A 92 14.81 -1.69 22.51
CA THR A 92 14.82 -3.14 22.77
C THR A 92 14.96 -3.99 21.50
N GLU A 93 14.99 -3.35 20.33
CA GLU A 93 15.01 -3.99 19.01
C GLU A 93 13.83 -4.94 18.75
N LYS A 94 12.70 -4.69 19.39
CA LYS A 94 11.47 -5.48 19.21
C LYS A 94 10.54 -4.82 18.21
N THR A 95 9.74 -5.66 17.56
CA THR A 95 8.66 -5.22 16.68
C THR A 95 7.31 -5.52 17.32
N THR A 96 6.31 -4.70 17.00
CA THR A 96 4.97 -4.81 17.58
C THR A 96 3.91 -4.65 16.51
N SER A 97 2.68 -5.09 16.78
CA SER A 97 1.55 -4.80 15.92
C SER A 97 0.83 -3.51 16.34
N LEU A 98 0.03 -2.91 15.45
CA LEU A 98 -0.83 -1.77 15.80
C LEU A 98 -1.75 -2.07 16.98
N ARG A 99 -2.23 -3.31 17.08
CA ARG A 99 -3.10 -3.74 18.18
C ARG A 99 -2.33 -3.84 19.49
N ASP A 100 -1.12 -4.34 19.47
CA ASP A 100 -0.28 -4.41 20.67
C ASP A 100 0.15 -3.01 21.11
N LEU A 101 0.47 -2.13 20.16
CA LEU A 101 0.73 -0.71 20.43
C LEU A 101 -0.47 0.00 21.03
N PHE A 102 -1.68 -0.29 20.56
CA PHE A 102 -2.91 0.18 21.19
C PHE A 102 -2.98 -0.23 22.67
N TYR A 103 -2.69 -1.50 23.00
CA TYR A 103 -2.69 -1.94 24.40
C TYR A 103 -1.56 -1.33 25.24
N MET A 104 -0.38 -1.10 24.67
CA MET A 104 0.71 -0.38 25.34
C MET A 104 0.35 1.09 25.64
N LEU A 105 -0.44 1.72 24.76
CA LEU A 105 -0.92 3.08 24.94
C LEU A 105 -2.17 3.17 25.81
N LYS A 106 -2.94 2.08 25.94
CA LYS A 106 -4.16 2.01 26.74
C LYS A 106 -3.84 1.96 28.23
N ARG A 107 -3.47 3.13 28.76
CA ARG A 107 -3.24 3.39 30.17
C ARG A 107 -4.20 4.46 30.68
N THR A 108 -4.69 4.27 31.89
CA THR A 108 -5.45 5.29 32.61
C THR A 108 -4.47 6.33 33.14
N LEU A 109 -4.76 7.61 32.92
CA LEU A 109 -3.92 8.69 33.43
C LEU A 109 -3.98 8.72 34.97
N PRO A 110 -2.83 8.94 35.66
CA PRO A 110 -2.79 8.98 37.11
C PRO A 110 -3.85 9.92 37.68
N ASP A 111 -4.49 9.52 38.77
CA ASP A 111 -5.50 10.29 39.50
C ASP A 111 -6.75 10.68 38.67
N THR A 112 -7.00 9.98 37.55
CA THR A 112 -8.20 10.17 36.73
C THR A 112 -8.86 8.83 36.36
N LYS A 113 -10.06 8.90 35.78
CA LYS A 113 -10.74 7.76 35.14
C LYS A 113 -10.61 7.77 33.61
N ILE A 114 -9.73 8.62 33.08
CA ILE A 114 -9.62 8.87 31.64
C ILE A 114 -8.48 8.01 31.11
N ASN A 115 -8.77 7.22 30.08
CA ASN A 115 -7.74 6.50 29.35
C ASN A 115 -7.07 7.42 28.34
N LEU A 116 -5.80 7.19 28.08
CA LEU A 116 -5.07 7.88 27.02
C LEU A 116 -5.64 7.54 25.63
N VAL A 117 -5.98 6.27 25.40
CA VAL A 117 -6.67 5.79 24.20
C VAL A 117 -7.82 4.87 24.60
N ASP A 118 -8.98 5.09 24.00
CA ASP A 118 -10.16 4.24 24.24
C ASP A 118 -10.39 3.25 23.09
N GLU A 119 -10.22 3.73 21.86
CA GLU A 119 -10.42 2.98 20.62
C GLU A 119 -9.12 2.84 19.81
N GLN A 120 -9.00 1.74 19.06
CA GLN A 120 -7.82 1.47 18.23
C GLN A 120 -7.60 2.57 17.17
N ILE A 121 -8.67 3.21 16.69
CA ILE A 121 -8.57 4.29 15.71
C ILE A 121 -7.80 5.52 16.27
N GLU A 122 -7.82 5.74 17.58
CA GLU A 122 -7.08 6.83 18.22
C GLU A 122 -5.57 6.57 18.18
N SER A 123 -5.14 5.35 18.53
CA SER A 123 -3.74 4.96 18.43
C SER A 123 -3.25 4.90 16.99
N ASP A 124 -4.07 4.41 16.06
CA ASP A 124 -3.72 4.33 14.65
C ASP A 124 -3.50 5.75 14.08
N ASN A 125 -4.38 6.70 14.42
CA ASN A 125 -4.21 8.11 14.05
C ASN A 125 -2.95 8.73 14.66
N ALA A 126 -2.64 8.44 15.92
CA ALA A 126 -1.43 8.93 16.57
C ALA A 126 -0.15 8.42 15.89
N VAL A 127 -0.12 7.15 15.46
CA VAL A 127 0.99 6.58 14.69
C VAL A 127 1.09 7.24 13.32
N GLU A 128 -0.02 7.41 12.60
CA GLU A 128 -0.01 8.08 11.29
C GLU A 128 0.46 9.54 11.38
N ASP A 129 0.12 10.24 12.46
CA ASP A 129 0.62 11.59 12.71
C ASP A 129 2.14 11.59 12.99
N LEU A 130 2.68 10.53 13.62
CA LEU A 130 4.12 10.36 13.77
C LEU A 130 4.82 10.05 12.45
N GLU A 131 4.23 9.23 11.58
CA GLU A 131 4.76 8.99 10.23
C GLU A 131 4.96 10.31 9.48
N LEU A 132 3.98 11.22 9.60
CA LEU A 132 4.01 12.55 8.99
C LEU A 132 5.04 13.49 9.63
N LEU A 133 5.15 13.49 10.96
CA LEU A 133 6.09 14.35 11.67
C LEU A 133 7.55 13.94 11.45
N LEU A 134 7.80 12.63 11.32
CA LEU A 134 9.14 12.07 11.16
C LEU A 134 9.51 11.89 9.68
N ASP A 135 8.54 11.97 8.76
CA ASP A 135 8.70 11.63 7.35
C ASP A 135 9.29 10.21 7.17
N GLU A 136 8.71 9.24 7.88
CA GLU A 136 9.17 7.85 7.93
C GLU A 136 7.99 6.89 7.93
N LEU A 137 8.22 5.69 7.38
CA LEU A 137 7.24 4.59 7.47
C LEU A 137 7.16 4.09 8.91
N ARG A 138 5.95 3.79 9.40
CA ARG A 138 5.75 3.11 10.70
C ARG A 138 6.45 1.75 10.77
N GLU A 139 6.66 1.12 9.62
CA GLU A 139 7.45 -0.11 9.52
C GLU A 139 8.92 0.13 9.94
N ASN A 140 9.47 1.33 9.69
CA ASN A 140 10.78 1.77 10.19
C ASN A 140 10.75 2.12 11.69
N LEU A 141 9.56 2.43 12.23
CA LEU A 141 9.31 2.59 13.68
C LEU A 141 9.10 1.26 14.40
N HIS A 142 9.39 0.12 13.74
CA HIS A 142 9.16 -1.23 14.25
C HIS A 142 7.68 -1.58 14.53
N VAL A 143 6.75 -0.80 13.95
CA VAL A 143 5.31 -1.06 14.02
C VAL A 143 4.88 -1.79 12.75
N ASN A 144 4.69 -3.09 12.89
CA ASN A 144 4.43 -4.01 11.78
C ASN A 144 2.96 -4.41 11.70
N ALA A 145 2.38 -4.31 10.51
CA ALA A 145 1.08 -4.93 10.24
C ALA A 145 1.23 -6.46 10.05
N LYS A 146 0.12 -7.20 10.15
CA LYS A 146 0.09 -8.64 9.86
C LYS A 146 0.61 -8.90 8.45
N LYS A 147 1.40 -9.98 8.30
CA LYS A 147 1.86 -10.47 6.99
C LYS A 147 0.64 -10.83 6.15
N LYS A 148 0.57 -10.31 4.92
CA LYS A 148 -0.56 -10.54 4.02
C LYS A 148 -0.12 -10.32 2.58
N GLY A 149 -0.54 -11.23 1.72
CA GLY A 149 -0.11 -11.33 0.33
C GLY A 149 0.87 -12.48 0.16
N SER A 150 0.81 -13.11 -1.02
CA SER A 150 1.61 -14.27 -1.41
C SER A 150 2.40 -13.97 -2.67
N VAL A 151 3.63 -14.48 -2.72
CA VAL A 151 4.55 -14.27 -3.84
C VAL A 151 5.17 -15.57 -4.29
N ALA A 152 5.28 -15.74 -5.61
CA ALA A 152 6.04 -16.82 -6.23
C ALA A 152 6.79 -16.31 -7.48
N GLY A 153 7.94 -16.89 -7.78
CA GLY A 153 8.79 -16.50 -8.90
C GLY A 153 10.23 -16.99 -8.74
N ASN A 154 11.06 -16.83 -9.78
CA ASN A 154 12.49 -17.15 -9.71
C ASN A 154 13.28 -16.04 -9.01
N VAL A 155 13.10 -15.93 -7.69
CA VAL A 155 13.75 -14.91 -6.87
C VAL A 155 14.27 -15.54 -5.58
N VAL A 156 15.50 -15.19 -5.24
CA VAL A 156 16.14 -15.59 -3.98
C VAL A 156 16.35 -14.34 -3.14
N ILE A 157 15.76 -14.33 -1.94
CA ILE A 157 15.87 -13.25 -0.98
C ILE A 157 16.62 -13.70 0.28
N ASN A 158 17.11 -12.72 1.04
CA ASN A 158 17.54 -12.85 2.43
C ASN A 158 16.50 -12.13 3.29
N ASP A 159 15.81 -12.86 4.16
CA ASP A 159 14.86 -12.29 5.12
C ASP A 159 15.30 -12.67 6.53
N GLY A 160 15.73 -11.68 7.32
CA GLY A 160 16.15 -11.90 8.71
C GLY A 160 17.38 -12.81 8.89
N GLY A 161 18.18 -13.03 7.84
CA GLY A 161 19.33 -13.94 7.85
C GLY A 161 19.09 -15.27 7.13
N ASP A 162 17.82 -15.60 6.85
CA ASP A 162 17.45 -16.81 6.15
C ASP A 162 17.36 -16.59 4.63
N ILE A 163 17.93 -17.53 3.87
CA ILE A 163 17.86 -17.51 2.41
C ILE A 163 16.57 -18.20 1.98
N ILE A 164 15.68 -17.44 1.35
CA ILE A 164 14.38 -17.93 0.89
C ILE A 164 14.35 -17.89 -0.64
N ASP A 165 14.02 -19.02 -1.26
CA ASP A 165 13.80 -19.16 -2.71
C ASP A 165 12.29 -19.20 -2.98
N TRP A 166 11.75 -18.14 -3.58
CA TRP A 166 10.32 -18.03 -3.91
C TRP A 166 9.84 -19.12 -4.87
N GLY A 167 10.74 -19.73 -5.67
CA GLY A 167 10.41 -20.81 -6.58
C GLY A 167 10.26 -22.18 -5.90
N ARG A 168 10.63 -22.29 -4.61
CA ARG A 168 10.62 -23.53 -3.83
C ARG A 168 9.68 -23.49 -2.62
N MET A 169 8.68 -22.61 -2.64
CA MET A 169 7.73 -22.42 -1.54
C MET A 169 6.46 -23.28 -1.62
N GLY A 170 6.39 -24.22 -2.58
CA GLY A 170 5.22 -25.08 -2.77
C GLY A 170 3.96 -24.32 -3.16
N SER A 171 2.80 -24.77 -2.65
CA SER A 171 1.50 -24.16 -2.97
C SER A 171 1.27 -22.81 -2.27
N GLY A 172 1.87 -22.58 -1.10
CA GLY A 172 1.59 -21.41 -0.27
C GLY A 172 2.34 -20.13 -0.67
N GLY A 173 3.45 -20.24 -1.40
CA GLY A 173 4.28 -19.08 -1.73
C GLY A 173 4.93 -18.43 -0.50
N TRP A 174 5.61 -17.31 -0.72
CA TRP A 174 6.18 -16.53 0.37
C TRP A 174 5.20 -15.43 0.82
N ALA A 175 4.91 -15.40 2.13
CA ALA A 175 4.00 -14.43 2.72
C ALA A 175 4.70 -13.08 2.93
N VAL A 176 4.19 -12.04 2.26
CA VAL A 176 4.82 -10.71 2.24
C VAL A 176 4.76 -10.06 3.63
N PRO A 177 5.90 -9.72 4.26
CA PRO A 177 5.93 -9.00 5.52
C PRO A 177 5.50 -7.54 5.32
N SER A 178 5.09 -6.89 6.40
CA SER A 178 4.76 -5.46 6.37
C SER A 178 6.00 -4.61 6.11
N ASN A 179 7.09 -4.87 6.83
CA ASN A 179 8.38 -4.23 6.58
C ASN A 179 9.18 -5.01 5.54
N ILE A 180 9.29 -4.42 4.34
CA ILE A 180 10.07 -4.98 3.23
C ILE A 180 11.51 -4.48 3.23
N GLU A 181 11.87 -3.43 3.97
CA GLU A 181 13.24 -2.88 3.98
C GLU A 181 14.27 -3.88 4.52
N ASN A 182 13.85 -4.80 5.39
CA ASN A 182 14.70 -5.86 5.93
C ASN A 182 14.99 -6.99 4.93
N VAL A 183 14.29 -7.02 3.79
CA VAL A 183 14.42 -8.05 2.77
C VAL A 183 15.48 -7.66 1.76
N GLU A 184 16.52 -8.48 1.60
CA GLU A 184 17.56 -8.26 0.59
C GLU A 184 17.37 -9.19 -0.60
N PHE A 185 17.36 -8.63 -1.81
CA PHE A 185 17.34 -9.42 -3.03
C PHE A 185 18.75 -9.92 -3.36
N LYS A 186 18.94 -11.25 -3.39
CA LYS A 186 20.21 -11.87 -3.80
C LYS A 186 20.24 -12.15 -5.30
N SER A 187 19.14 -12.67 -5.83
CA SER A 187 18.99 -12.97 -7.26
C SER A 187 17.55 -12.76 -7.68
N VAL A 188 17.34 -12.08 -8.80
CA VAL A 188 16.03 -11.82 -9.40
C VAL A 188 16.14 -12.19 -10.88
N ASP A 189 15.53 -13.31 -11.27
CA ASP A 189 15.41 -13.73 -12.67
C ASP A 189 13.95 -13.65 -13.09
N ALA A 190 13.54 -12.50 -13.61
CA ALA A 190 12.19 -12.30 -14.09
C ALA A 190 12.16 -11.26 -15.21
N LYS A 191 11.22 -11.41 -16.14
CA LYS A 191 10.95 -10.46 -17.22
C LYS A 191 9.95 -9.38 -16.82
N PHE A 192 9.03 -9.70 -15.91
CA PHE A 192 7.99 -8.79 -15.43
C PHE A 192 7.40 -9.27 -14.10
N VAL A 193 6.66 -8.38 -13.45
CA VAL A 193 5.85 -8.64 -12.26
C VAL A 193 4.38 -8.60 -12.65
N LEU A 194 3.62 -9.61 -12.24
CA LEU A 194 2.17 -9.69 -12.39
C LEU A 194 1.53 -9.65 -11.01
N PHE A 195 0.86 -8.54 -10.72
CA PHE A 195 0.07 -8.38 -9.50
C PHE A 195 -1.39 -8.77 -9.76
N MET A 196 -2.01 -9.47 -8.81
CA MET A 196 -3.43 -9.80 -8.84
C MET A 196 -4.12 -9.54 -7.50
N GLU A 197 -5.38 -9.14 -7.54
CA GLU A 197 -6.15 -8.85 -6.32
C GLU A 197 -6.59 -10.11 -5.56
N LYS A 198 -7.05 -11.13 -6.30
CA LYS A 198 -7.70 -12.32 -5.75
C LYS A 198 -6.72 -13.47 -5.55
N ASP A 199 -6.74 -14.04 -4.34
CA ASP A 199 -5.95 -15.22 -3.97
C ASP A 199 -6.30 -16.46 -4.81
N ALA A 200 -7.57 -16.68 -5.15
CA ALA A 200 -8.00 -17.81 -5.99
C ALA A 200 -7.31 -17.84 -7.36
N ILE A 201 -7.13 -16.65 -7.97
CA ILE A 201 -6.44 -16.50 -9.24
C ILE A 201 -4.93 -16.77 -9.06
N TRP A 202 -4.34 -16.25 -7.99
CA TRP A 202 -2.94 -16.50 -7.67
C TRP A 202 -2.64 -17.99 -7.48
N ASN A 203 -3.49 -18.70 -6.73
CA ASN A 203 -3.36 -20.14 -6.50
C ASN A 203 -3.38 -20.91 -7.83
N ARG A 204 -4.32 -20.58 -8.74
CA ARG A 204 -4.37 -21.17 -10.08
C ARG A 204 -3.09 -20.93 -10.88
N LEU A 205 -2.57 -19.69 -10.89
CA LEU A 205 -1.34 -19.34 -11.59
C LEU A 205 -0.11 -20.05 -11.00
N ASN A 206 -0.09 -20.25 -9.68
CA ASN A 206 0.98 -20.96 -8.99
C ASN A 206 0.93 -22.48 -9.30
N GLU A 207 -0.25 -23.09 -9.25
CA GLU A 207 -0.48 -24.50 -9.64
C GLU A 207 0.00 -24.78 -11.07
N ASP A 208 -0.37 -23.91 -12.01
CA ASP A 208 0.00 -24.04 -13.43
C ASP A 208 1.49 -23.69 -13.70
N LYS A 209 2.21 -23.26 -12.66
CA LYS A 209 3.60 -22.75 -12.73
C LYS A 209 3.78 -21.68 -13.80
N PHE A 210 2.79 -20.78 -13.93
CA PHE A 210 2.80 -19.69 -14.91
C PHE A 210 4.07 -18.83 -14.77
N TRP A 211 4.47 -18.52 -13.53
CA TRP A 211 5.69 -17.78 -13.21
C TRP A 211 6.95 -18.43 -13.78
N LYS A 212 7.03 -19.76 -13.80
CA LYS A 212 8.16 -20.51 -14.36
C LYS A 212 8.14 -20.54 -15.88
N LYS A 213 6.96 -20.74 -16.49
CA LYS A 213 6.78 -20.80 -17.95
C LYS A 213 7.08 -19.46 -18.63
N ASN A 214 6.64 -18.36 -18.02
CA ASN A 214 6.72 -17.02 -18.60
C ASN A 214 7.89 -16.19 -18.03
N ASN A 215 8.68 -16.78 -17.13
CA ASN A 215 9.74 -16.13 -16.36
C ASN A 215 9.27 -14.81 -15.74
N CYS A 216 8.29 -14.87 -14.84
CA CYS A 216 7.73 -13.70 -14.17
C CYS A 216 7.56 -13.91 -12.67
N ILE A 217 7.30 -12.83 -11.95
CA ILE A 217 6.97 -12.86 -10.52
C ILE A 217 5.46 -12.66 -10.40
N ILE A 218 4.76 -13.54 -9.69
CA ILE A 218 3.34 -13.40 -9.38
C ILE A 218 3.15 -12.95 -7.94
N ILE A 219 2.33 -11.93 -7.71
CA ILE A 219 2.11 -11.31 -6.41
C ILE A 219 0.61 -11.13 -6.18
N GLU A 220 0.13 -11.44 -4.98
CA GLU A 220 -1.24 -11.13 -4.54
C GLU A 220 -1.26 -10.38 -3.20
N SER A 221 -2.38 -9.72 -2.89
CA SER A 221 -2.57 -8.99 -1.62
C SER A 221 -3.84 -9.34 -0.82
N GLY A 222 -4.67 -10.25 -1.32
CA GLY A 222 -5.90 -10.71 -0.69
C GLY A 222 -6.94 -9.61 -0.57
N GLY A 223 -7.21 -8.90 -1.66
CA GLY A 223 -8.03 -7.69 -1.72
C GLY A 223 -7.19 -6.41 -1.71
N GLN A 224 -7.61 -5.38 -0.95
CA GLN A 224 -6.92 -4.10 -0.91
C GLN A 224 -5.42 -4.24 -0.61
N THR A 225 -4.59 -3.65 -1.47
CA THR A 225 -3.15 -3.85 -1.43
C THR A 225 -2.53 -3.30 -0.15
N THR A 226 -1.86 -4.19 0.58
CA THR A 226 -1.14 -3.83 1.81
C THR A 226 0.07 -2.94 1.51
N ARG A 227 0.54 -2.19 2.51
CA ARG A 227 1.73 -1.34 2.38
C ARG A 227 2.97 -2.16 2.00
N GLY A 228 3.13 -3.35 2.60
CA GLY A 228 4.21 -4.29 2.26
C GLY A 228 4.19 -4.72 0.79
N VAL A 229 3.04 -5.15 0.27
CA VAL A 229 2.94 -5.54 -1.16
C VAL A 229 3.20 -4.35 -2.10
N ARG A 230 2.67 -3.16 -1.78
CA ARG A 230 2.94 -1.94 -2.56
C ARG A 230 4.43 -1.60 -2.58
N ARG A 231 5.09 -1.66 -1.43
CA ARG A 231 6.53 -1.42 -1.31
C ARG A 231 7.33 -2.47 -2.07
N LEU A 232 6.94 -3.74 -2.01
CA LEU A 232 7.59 -4.82 -2.74
C LEU A 232 7.54 -4.60 -4.26
N ILE A 233 6.36 -4.27 -4.79
CA ILE A 233 6.17 -3.95 -6.21
C ILE A 233 7.04 -2.75 -6.62
N GLN A 234 7.06 -1.70 -5.78
CA GLN A 234 7.85 -0.49 -6.03
C GLN A 234 9.36 -0.79 -6.05
N ARG A 235 9.86 -1.61 -5.13
CA ARG A 235 11.27 -2.04 -5.10
C ARG A 235 11.62 -2.89 -6.32
N LEU A 236 10.79 -3.85 -6.69
CA LEU A 236 10.99 -4.67 -7.90
C LEU A 236 11.04 -3.80 -9.18
N ASN A 237 10.19 -2.77 -9.27
CA ASN A 237 10.19 -1.85 -10.40
C ASN A 237 11.40 -0.90 -10.38
N LYS A 238 11.77 -0.34 -9.22
CA LYS A 238 12.81 0.69 -9.11
C LYS A 238 14.23 0.12 -9.10
N GLU A 239 14.46 -0.99 -8.38
CA GLU A 239 15.77 -1.63 -8.23
C GLU A 239 16.11 -2.51 -9.44
N PHE A 240 15.13 -3.22 -10.01
CA PHE A 240 15.35 -4.18 -11.10
C PHE A 240 14.74 -3.76 -12.45
N SER A 241 14.12 -2.57 -12.53
CA SER A 241 13.48 -2.06 -13.75
C SER A 241 12.43 -3.01 -14.36
N LEU A 242 11.82 -3.88 -13.55
CA LEU A 242 10.85 -4.85 -14.02
C LEU A 242 9.52 -4.16 -14.36
N PRO A 243 8.96 -4.39 -15.57
CA PRO A 243 7.59 -3.98 -15.90
C PRO A 243 6.60 -4.61 -14.92
N VAL A 244 5.63 -3.81 -14.46
CA VAL A 244 4.59 -4.25 -13.52
C VAL A 244 3.24 -4.24 -14.24
N TYR A 245 2.60 -5.39 -14.31
CA TYR A 245 1.27 -5.58 -14.84
C TYR A 245 0.28 -5.84 -13.69
N ILE A 246 -0.84 -5.12 -13.69
CA ILE A 246 -1.87 -5.22 -12.65
C ILE A 246 -3.12 -5.88 -13.24
N LEU A 247 -3.54 -6.98 -12.63
CA LEU A 247 -4.74 -7.75 -12.95
C LEU A 247 -5.77 -7.61 -11.82
N VAL A 248 -6.87 -6.90 -12.07
CA VAL A 248 -7.94 -6.63 -11.11
C VAL A 248 -9.31 -6.85 -11.75
N ASP A 249 -10.36 -6.91 -10.94
CA ASP A 249 -11.73 -7.05 -11.44
C ASP A 249 -12.15 -5.81 -12.27
N PHE A 250 -13.06 -6.01 -13.23
CA PHE A 250 -13.67 -4.91 -13.97
C PHE A 250 -14.81 -4.31 -13.14
N ASP A 251 -14.43 -3.56 -12.11
CA ASP A 251 -15.33 -2.76 -11.29
C ASP A 251 -14.63 -1.50 -10.76
N PRO A 252 -15.37 -0.54 -10.15
CA PRO A 252 -14.75 0.67 -9.61
C PRO A 252 -13.71 0.41 -8.52
N TRP A 253 -13.84 -0.68 -7.75
CA TRP A 253 -12.94 -1.02 -6.66
C TRP A 253 -11.61 -1.61 -7.17
N GLY A 254 -11.65 -2.48 -8.17
CA GLY A 254 -10.47 -3.00 -8.86
C GLY A 254 -9.67 -1.88 -9.53
N ILE A 255 -10.36 -0.97 -10.24
CA ILE A 255 -9.70 0.22 -10.82
C ILE A 255 -9.12 1.13 -9.73
N TYR A 256 -9.77 1.21 -8.57
CA TYR A 256 -9.22 1.94 -7.43
C TYR A 256 -7.95 1.29 -6.87
N ILE A 257 -7.90 -0.05 -6.77
CA ILE A 257 -6.68 -0.79 -6.39
C ILE A 257 -5.53 -0.47 -7.35
N TYR A 258 -5.80 -0.52 -8.66
CA TYR A 258 -4.83 -0.09 -9.68
C TYR A 258 -4.34 1.35 -9.43
N SER A 259 -5.28 2.27 -9.20
CA SER A 259 -4.96 3.68 -8.91
C SER A 259 -4.06 3.84 -7.69
N VAL A 260 -4.30 3.07 -6.63
CA VAL A 260 -3.53 3.12 -5.38
C VAL A 260 -2.10 2.61 -5.57
N ILE A 261 -1.92 1.55 -6.36
CA ILE A 261 -0.59 1.02 -6.69
C ILE A 261 0.17 2.00 -7.60
N LYS A 262 -0.52 2.59 -8.60
CA LYS A 262 0.12 3.47 -9.58
C LYS A 262 0.48 4.84 -9.02
N TYR A 263 -0.49 5.53 -8.45
CA TYR A 263 -0.41 6.95 -8.10
C TYR A 263 -0.22 7.20 -6.60
N GLY A 264 -0.50 6.19 -5.77
CA GLY A 264 -0.54 6.32 -4.32
C GLY A 264 -1.97 6.41 -3.77
N SER A 265 -2.10 6.46 -2.45
CA SER A 265 -3.38 6.67 -1.76
C SER A 265 -3.44 8.10 -1.27
N ILE A 266 -4.60 8.73 -1.34
CA ILE A 266 -4.84 10.10 -0.84
C ILE A 266 -4.43 10.22 0.64
N GLY A 267 -4.80 9.24 1.47
CA GLY A 267 -4.45 9.23 2.89
C GLY A 267 -2.97 8.97 3.18
N LEU A 268 -2.23 8.39 2.22
CA LEU A 268 -0.81 8.07 2.32
C LEU A 268 0.01 8.85 1.29
N SER A 269 -0.46 10.05 0.91
CA SER A 269 0.14 10.87 -0.15
C SER A 269 1.57 11.31 0.18
N HIS A 270 1.88 11.52 1.47
CA HIS A 270 3.23 11.75 1.97
C HIS A 270 4.19 10.56 1.70
N LEU A 271 3.67 9.34 1.65
CA LEU A 271 4.44 8.12 1.37
C LEU A 271 4.34 7.69 -0.10
N SER A 272 3.76 8.51 -0.98
CA SER A 272 3.60 8.17 -2.39
C SER A 272 4.94 7.83 -3.03
N ASP A 273 6.02 8.53 -2.70
CA ASP A 273 7.34 8.20 -3.26
C ASP A 273 7.85 6.81 -2.90
N MET A 274 7.49 6.32 -1.71
CA MET A 274 7.90 5.01 -1.24
C MET A 274 6.94 3.88 -1.65
N LEU A 275 5.67 4.18 -1.88
CA LEU A 275 4.60 3.17 -2.06
C LEU A 275 3.87 3.21 -3.42
N SER A 276 4.18 4.17 -4.29
CA SER A 276 3.59 4.27 -5.64
C SER A 276 4.55 3.72 -6.69
N THR A 277 3.99 3.11 -7.74
CA THR A 277 4.73 2.59 -8.90
C THR A 277 4.15 3.18 -10.19
N PRO A 278 4.55 4.41 -10.58
CA PRO A 278 3.96 5.10 -11.72
C PRO A 278 4.08 4.37 -13.07
N LYS A 279 5.07 3.49 -13.21
CA LYS A 279 5.32 2.73 -14.44
C LYS A 279 4.43 1.48 -14.61
N CYS A 280 3.52 1.20 -13.67
CA CYS A 280 2.67 0.02 -13.78
C CYS A 280 1.61 0.17 -14.88
N LYS A 281 1.29 -0.95 -15.53
CA LYS A 281 0.34 -1.07 -16.63
C LYS A 281 -0.90 -1.84 -16.16
N PHE A 282 -2.07 -1.38 -16.57
CA PHE A 282 -3.32 -2.08 -16.28
C PHE A 282 -3.53 -3.19 -17.32
N LEU A 283 -3.38 -4.44 -16.90
CA LEU A 283 -3.52 -5.58 -17.81
C LEU A 283 -4.98 -5.95 -18.05
N GLY A 284 -5.85 -5.75 -17.07
CA GLY A 284 -7.27 -6.09 -17.17
C GLY A 284 -7.83 -6.54 -15.84
N LEU A 285 -9.09 -6.91 -15.76
CA LEU A 285 -10.05 -7.07 -16.86
C LEU A 285 -10.54 -5.71 -17.38
N ASN A 286 -10.50 -5.49 -18.70
CA ASN A 286 -10.96 -4.25 -19.34
C ASN A 286 -12.33 -4.45 -20.03
N GLY A 287 -13.00 -3.35 -20.36
CA GLY A 287 -14.33 -3.37 -20.98
C GLY A 287 -14.35 -4.03 -22.36
N LYS A 288 -13.24 -3.99 -23.11
CA LYS A 288 -13.09 -4.66 -24.42
C LYS A 288 -12.93 -6.17 -24.26
N ASP A 289 -12.32 -6.64 -23.17
CA ASP A 289 -12.15 -8.06 -22.83
C ASP A 289 -13.52 -8.74 -22.66
N ILE A 290 -14.51 -8.02 -22.14
CA ILE A 290 -15.87 -8.54 -21.94
C ILE A 290 -16.47 -9.02 -23.27
N GLU A 291 -16.29 -8.24 -24.34
CA GLU A 291 -16.79 -8.61 -25.66
C GLU A 291 -15.89 -9.64 -26.33
N LYS A 292 -14.57 -9.41 -26.32
CA LYS A 292 -13.55 -10.25 -26.98
C LYS A 292 -13.56 -11.69 -26.47
N TYR A 293 -13.68 -11.88 -25.15
CA TYR A 293 -13.70 -13.20 -24.52
C TYR A 293 -15.13 -13.68 -24.20
N GLY A 294 -16.14 -12.94 -24.66
CA GLY A 294 -17.55 -13.29 -24.55
C GLY A 294 -18.01 -13.51 -23.10
N LEU A 295 -17.62 -12.63 -22.20
CA LEU A 295 -17.96 -12.67 -20.77
C LEU A 295 -19.33 -12.06 -20.45
N LYS A 296 -20.10 -11.67 -21.48
CA LYS A 296 -21.43 -11.03 -21.33
C LYS A 296 -22.41 -11.83 -20.45
N ARG A 297 -22.27 -13.16 -20.39
CA ARG A 297 -23.12 -14.04 -19.57
C ARG A 297 -22.76 -14.04 -18.08
N ASN A 298 -21.55 -13.60 -17.74
CA ASN A 298 -21.01 -13.60 -16.37
C ASN A 298 -20.98 -12.18 -15.78
N LEU A 299 -21.70 -11.25 -16.40
CA LEU A 299 -21.80 -9.87 -15.95
C LEU A 299 -22.71 -9.76 -14.72
N ILE A 300 -22.25 -9.02 -13.72
CA ILE A 300 -22.97 -8.73 -12.49
C ILE A 300 -23.46 -7.30 -12.56
N LYS A 301 -24.74 -7.05 -12.27
CA LYS A 301 -25.30 -5.69 -12.28
C LYS A 301 -24.62 -4.82 -11.22
N LEU A 302 -24.29 -3.57 -11.59
CA LEU A 302 -23.74 -2.58 -10.65
C LEU A 302 -24.78 -2.20 -9.59
N LYS A 303 -24.33 -2.04 -8.35
CA LYS A 303 -25.14 -1.46 -7.27
C LYS A 303 -25.05 0.07 -7.31
N ASP A 304 -25.97 0.74 -6.62
CA ASP A 304 -25.95 2.22 -6.55
C ASP A 304 -24.67 2.76 -5.92
N VAL A 305 -24.09 2.03 -4.96
CA VAL A 305 -22.79 2.36 -4.36
C VAL A 305 -21.66 2.31 -5.40
N ASP A 306 -21.69 1.32 -6.30
CA ASP A 306 -20.68 1.18 -7.35
C ASP A 306 -20.81 2.34 -8.37
N LEU A 307 -22.04 2.73 -8.72
CA LEU A 307 -22.30 3.87 -9.62
C LEU A 307 -21.82 5.20 -9.03
N LYS A 308 -22.08 5.45 -7.74
CA LYS A 308 -21.56 6.63 -7.04
C LYS A 308 -20.04 6.66 -7.08
N ARG A 309 -19.40 5.52 -6.78
CA ARG A 309 -17.94 5.42 -6.79
C ARG A 309 -17.34 5.62 -8.18
N LEU A 310 -17.99 5.10 -9.22
CA LEU A 310 -17.59 5.32 -10.61
C LEU A 310 -17.64 6.81 -10.99
N ASP A 311 -18.71 7.51 -10.62
CA ASP A 311 -18.86 8.94 -10.89
C ASP A 311 -17.82 9.78 -10.12
N GLU A 312 -17.47 9.41 -8.88
CA GLU A 312 -16.34 10.02 -8.14
C GLU A 312 -15.01 9.82 -8.86
N MET A 313 -14.70 8.59 -9.26
CA MET A 313 -13.42 8.24 -9.89
C MET A 313 -13.22 8.91 -11.25
N ARG A 314 -14.30 9.11 -12.02
CA ARG A 314 -14.26 9.84 -13.29
C ARG A 314 -13.75 11.27 -13.13
N ASN A 315 -13.97 11.86 -11.96
CA ASN A 315 -13.56 13.23 -11.66
C ASN A 315 -12.14 13.35 -11.10
N TYR A 316 -11.45 12.23 -10.84
CA TYR A 316 -10.06 12.26 -10.39
C TYR A 316 -9.14 12.80 -11.48
N VAL A 317 -8.23 13.70 -11.11
CA VAL A 317 -7.34 14.42 -12.03
C VAL A 317 -6.52 13.46 -12.91
N TRP A 318 -6.07 12.33 -12.35
CA TRP A 318 -5.26 11.34 -13.05
C TRP A 318 -6.04 10.42 -14.00
N PHE A 319 -7.37 10.40 -13.93
CA PHE A 319 -8.23 9.70 -14.87
C PHE A 319 -8.93 10.65 -15.86
N LYS A 320 -9.27 11.87 -15.42
CA LYS A 320 -10.04 12.85 -16.18
C LYS A 320 -9.37 13.26 -17.50
N ASP A 321 -8.05 13.23 -17.57
CA ASP A 321 -7.33 13.65 -18.77
C ASP A 321 -7.01 12.48 -19.73
N LYS A 322 -7.29 11.23 -19.35
CA LYS A 322 -6.93 10.02 -20.13
C LYS A 322 -8.14 9.46 -20.88
N ASN A 323 -8.08 9.47 -22.21
CA ASN A 323 -9.18 9.00 -23.07
C ASN A 323 -9.48 7.51 -22.89
N ASP A 324 -8.44 6.68 -22.74
CA ASP A 324 -8.60 5.24 -22.52
C ASP A 324 -9.43 4.93 -21.28
N TRP A 325 -9.19 5.65 -20.18
CA TRP A 325 -9.94 5.47 -18.93
C TRP A 325 -11.37 6.01 -19.03
N LYS A 326 -11.60 7.12 -19.75
CA LYS A 326 -12.96 7.59 -20.06
C LYS A 326 -13.75 6.53 -20.81
N GLU A 327 -13.14 5.91 -21.82
CA GLU A 327 -13.75 4.82 -22.59
C GLU A 327 -14.13 3.66 -21.66
N GLN A 328 -13.23 3.23 -20.76
CA GLN A 328 -13.55 2.17 -19.79
C GLN A 328 -14.73 2.52 -18.88
N PHE A 329 -14.77 3.74 -18.34
CA PHE A 329 -15.86 4.18 -17.48
C PHE A 329 -17.20 4.31 -18.23
N ASP A 330 -17.17 4.78 -19.47
CA ASP A 330 -18.37 4.88 -20.29
C ASP A 330 -18.88 3.49 -20.70
N ILE A 331 -18.00 2.53 -20.99
CA ILE A 331 -18.34 1.12 -21.19
C ILE A 331 -19.02 0.55 -19.93
N MET A 332 -18.41 0.75 -18.75
CA MET A 332 -18.96 0.26 -17.48
C MET A 332 -20.35 0.86 -17.19
N LYS A 333 -20.53 2.16 -17.46
CA LYS A 333 -21.82 2.86 -17.29
C LYS A 333 -22.88 2.42 -18.31
N LYS A 334 -22.47 2.13 -19.55
CA LYS A 334 -23.36 1.64 -20.62
C LYS A 334 -23.88 0.23 -20.34
N PHE A 335 -23.00 -0.69 -19.95
CA PHE A 335 -23.40 -2.05 -19.59
C PHE A 335 -24.11 -2.12 -18.24
N ARG A 336 -23.93 -1.11 -17.37
CA ARG A 336 -24.38 -1.11 -15.96
C ARG A 336 -24.00 -2.40 -15.24
N ALA A 337 -22.83 -2.94 -15.57
CA ALA A 337 -22.37 -4.22 -15.07
C ALA A 337 -20.87 -4.19 -14.78
N LYS A 338 -20.48 -5.09 -13.88
CA LYS A 338 -19.10 -5.43 -13.53
C LYS A 338 -18.80 -6.88 -13.86
N ALA A 339 -17.51 -7.20 -13.97
CA ALA A 339 -17.05 -8.55 -14.21
C ALA A 339 -15.90 -8.89 -13.27
N GLU A 340 -15.96 -10.06 -12.67
CA GLU A 340 -14.87 -10.60 -11.85
C GLU A 340 -13.88 -11.35 -12.75
N ILE A 341 -12.59 -11.34 -12.41
CA ILE A 341 -11.55 -12.09 -13.14
C ILE A 341 -11.89 -13.59 -13.17
N GLU A 342 -12.53 -14.10 -12.12
CA GLU A 342 -12.99 -15.50 -12.03
C GLU A 342 -14.01 -15.87 -13.11
N ALA A 343 -14.65 -14.89 -13.75
CA ALA A 343 -15.50 -15.14 -14.92
C ALA A 343 -14.71 -15.75 -16.09
N LEU A 344 -13.39 -15.52 -16.17
CA LEU A 344 -12.52 -16.17 -17.15
C LEU A 344 -12.46 -17.69 -16.92
N SER A 345 -12.53 -18.14 -15.66
CA SER A 345 -12.56 -19.57 -15.31
C SER A 345 -13.81 -20.28 -15.85
N ALA A 346 -14.91 -19.55 -16.10
CA ALA A 346 -16.10 -20.11 -16.72
C ALA A 346 -15.88 -20.52 -18.19
N ARG A 347 -14.81 -20.03 -18.84
CA ARG A 347 -14.38 -20.46 -20.18
C ARG A 347 -13.44 -21.66 -20.17
N GLY A 348 -13.00 -22.08 -18.99
CA GLY A 348 -12.01 -23.12 -18.78
C GLY A 348 -11.10 -22.72 -17.62
N ILE A 349 -10.79 -23.67 -16.75
CA ILE A 349 -10.02 -23.44 -15.53
C ILE A 349 -8.62 -22.86 -15.84
N SER A 350 -7.99 -23.34 -16.93
CA SER A 350 -6.68 -22.88 -17.41
C SER A 350 -6.76 -21.78 -18.48
N PHE A 351 -7.95 -21.27 -18.79
CA PHE A 351 -8.12 -20.26 -19.84
C PHE A 351 -7.31 -18.99 -19.56
N ILE A 352 -7.23 -18.62 -18.28
CA ILE A 352 -6.49 -17.44 -17.84
C ILE A 352 -4.99 -17.57 -18.09
N THR A 353 -4.41 -18.74 -17.82
CA THR A 353 -2.98 -19.01 -17.92
C THR A 353 -2.54 -19.36 -19.35
N GLU A 354 -3.38 -20.07 -20.10
CA GLU A 354 -3.03 -20.57 -21.44
C GLU A 354 -3.35 -19.58 -22.56
N LYS A 355 -4.43 -18.79 -22.42
CA LYS A 355 -4.91 -17.92 -23.49
C LYS A 355 -4.90 -16.44 -23.11
N TYR A 356 -5.62 -16.07 -22.06
CA TYR A 356 -5.85 -14.67 -21.72
C TYR A 356 -4.55 -13.90 -21.42
N LEU A 357 -3.77 -14.33 -20.42
CA LEU A 357 -2.54 -13.61 -20.04
C LEU A 357 -1.49 -13.60 -21.15
N PRO A 358 -1.16 -14.74 -21.82
CA PRO A 358 -0.20 -14.73 -22.92
C PRO A 358 -0.63 -13.83 -24.09
N GLU A 359 -1.89 -13.87 -24.51
CA GLU A 359 -2.39 -13.02 -25.60
C GLU A 359 -2.31 -11.54 -25.26
N LYS A 360 -2.70 -11.14 -24.05
CA LYS A 360 -2.67 -9.72 -23.66
C LYS A 360 -1.24 -9.18 -23.54
N ILE A 361 -0.34 -9.98 -22.97
CA ILE A 361 1.07 -9.59 -22.83
C ILE A 361 1.77 -9.53 -24.20
N ALA A 362 1.53 -10.52 -25.08
CA ALA A 362 2.12 -10.56 -26.42
C ALA A 362 1.64 -9.41 -27.31
N ASN A 363 0.34 -9.10 -27.27
CA ASN A 363 -0.25 -8.02 -28.06
C ASN A 363 -0.05 -6.63 -27.47
N LYS A 364 0.58 -6.53 -26.29
CA LYS A 364 0.68 -5.29 -25.50
C LYS A 364 -0.69 -4.63 -25.29
N ASP A 365 -1.70 -5.46 -25.08
CA ASP A 365 -3.10 -5.06 -24.85
C ASP A 365 -3.27 -4.71 -23.36
N PHE A 366 -2.73 -3.56 -22.96
CA PHE A 366 -2.82 -3.04 -21.60
C PHE A 366 -3.05 -1.53 -21.63
N LEU A 367 -3.65 -0.98 -20.58
CA LEU A 367 -3.89 0.46 -20.46
C LEU A 367 -2.78 1.17 -19.68
N ASP A 368 -2.59 2.41 -20.11
CA ASP A 368 -1.76 3.47 -19.52
C ASP A 368 -0.25 3.25 -19.51
#